data_AF-A0A2D0H832-F1
#
_entry.id   AF-A0A2D0H832-F1
#
_cell.length_a   1.000
_cell.length_b   1.000
_cell.length_c   1.000
_cell.angle_alpha   90.00
_cell.angle_beta   90.00
_cell.angle_gamma   90.00
#
_symmetry.space_group_name_H-M   'P 1'
#
loop_
_entity.id
_entity.type
_entity.pdbx_description
1 polymer ?
#
loop_
_entity_poly.entity_id
_entity_poly.type
_entity_poly.pdbx_seq_one_letter_code
_entity_poly.pdbx_strand_id
1 'polypeptide(L)'
;MRDDTNVGILVWNTDNLHRNDLSLPLSSCGSGVSQVLAILYILVSSEEHRTLIIDEPQSFLHPGAAKKLIETIKQFPQHQYFIATHSPEIITSANPSTIIKLQYQDCETTALVINPK
;
A
#
# COMPACT_ATOMS: atom_id res chain seq x y z
N MET A 1 -27.07 -3.74 28.11
CA MET A 1 -26.96 -2.39 27.53
C MET A 1 -25.59 -2.35 26.87
N ARG A 2 -25.51 -2.53 25.56
CA ARG A 2 -24.25 -2.50 24.81
C ARG A 2 -23.88 -1.03 24.63
N ASP A 3 -22.73 -0.61 25.12
CA ASP A 3 -22.12 0.66 24.73
C ASP A 3 -21.70 0.53 23.26
N ASP A 4 -22.55 1.00 22.35
CA ASP A 4 -22.20 1.21 20.95
C ASP A 4 -21.33 2.48 20.86
N THR A 5 -20.10 2.43 21.37
CA THR A 5 -19.08 3.40 20.99
C THR A 5 -18.73 3.14 19.52
N ASN A 6 -19.40 3.84 18.62
CA ASN A 6 -19.16 3.77 17.19
C ASN A 6 -17.81 4.44 16.86
N VAL A 7 -16.72 3.69 17.00
CA VAL A 7 -15.37 4.15 16.68
C VAL A 7 -15.21 4.12 15.17
N GLY A 8 -14.90 5.26 14.58
CA GLY A 8 -14.70 5.41 13.13
C GLY A 8 -13.44 6.21 12.82
N ILE A 9 -12.87 5.95 11.65
CA ILE A 9 -11.75 6.72 11.11
C ILE A 9 -12.33 7.90 10.33
N LEU A 10 -11.92 9.11 10.69
CA LEU A 10 -12.29 10.36 10.03
C LEU A 10 -11.09 10.89 9.24
N VAL A 11 -11.35 11.42 8.03
CA VAL A 11 -10.34 11.93 7.10
C VAL A 11 -10.63 13.40 6.81
N TRP A 12 -9.62 14.24 6.92
CA TRP A 12 -9.69 15.66 6.55
C TRP A 12 -8.96 15.88 5.23
N ASN A 13 -9.62 16.56 4.29
CA ASN A 13 -9.04 16.95 3.00
C ASN A 13 -8.47 18.38 3.02
N THR A 14 -8.35 18.97 4.20
CA THR A 14 -7.80 20.32 4.42
C THR A 14 -6.97 20.32 5.70
N ASP A 15 -6.06 21.26 5.83
CA ASP A 15 -5.18 21.38 7.00
C ASP A 15 -5.93 21.74 8.31
N ASN A 16 -7.22 22.06 8.22
CA ASN A 16 -8.05 22.42 9.39
C ASN A 16 -8.59 21.18 10.12
N LEU A 17 -7.69 20.45 10.78
CA LEU A 17 -7.94 19.20 11.51
C LEU A 17 -8.89 19.31 12.71
N HIS A 18 -9.27 20.53 13.14
CA HIS A 18 -10.11 20.76 14.32
C HIS A 18 -11.61 20.88 14.01
N ARG A 19 -12.00 20.86 12.74
CA ARG A 19 -13.39 21.02 12.31
C ARG A 19 -13.99 19.69 11.90
N ASN A 20 -14.77 19.09 12.80
CA ASN A 20 -15.44 17.80 12.56
C ASN A 20 -16.43 17.88 11.38
N ASP A 21 -17.02 19.05 11.14
CA ASP A 21 -17.94 19.29 10.04
C ASP A 21 -17.27 19.28 8.65
N LEU A 22 -15.94 19.33 8.60
CA LEU A 22 -15.13 19.21 7.39
C LEU A 22 -14.45 17.84 7.25
N SER A 23 -14.73 16.92 8.19
CA SER A 23 -14.22 15.56 8.16
C SER A 23 -15.17 14.62 7.42
N LEU A 24 -14.62 13.61 6.77
CA LEU A 24 -15.36 12.56 6.10
C LEU A 24 -15.05 11.22 6.75
N PRO A 25 -16.05 10.34 6.98
CA PRO A 25 -15.76 8.99 7.42
C PRO A 25 -14.99 8.24 6.33
N LEU A 26 -14.07 7.36 6.71
CA LEU A 26 -13.27 6.57 5.78
C LEU A 26 -14.13 5.78 4.77
N SER A 27 -15.33 5.33 5.19
CA SER A 27 -16.30 4.65 4.33
C SER A 27 -16.83 5.53 3.18
N SER A 28 -16.71 6.85 3.30
CA SER A 28 -17.07 7.82 2.27
C SER A 28 -15.85 8.29 1.46
N CYS A 29 -14.65 7.79 1.76
CA CYS A 29 -13.45 8.03 0.98
C CYS A 29 -13.31 6.97 -0.14
N GLY A 30 -12.52 7.29 -1.16
CA GLY A 30 -12.16 6.32 -2.20
C GLY A 30 -11.39 5.13 -1.62
N SER A 31 -11.58 3.94 -2.20
CA SER A 31 -10.95 2.69 -1.74
C SER A 31 -9.44 2.76 -1.63
N GLY A 32 -8.77 3.56 -2.49
CA GLY A 32 -7.33 3.79 -2.42
C GLY A 32 -6.87 4.41 -1.08
N VAL A 33 -7.68 5.25 -0.45
CA VAL A 33 -7.35 5.84 0.87
C VAL A 33 -7.34 4.76 1.94
N SER A 34 -8.35 3.89 1.96
CA SER A 34 -8.43 2.77 2.90
C SER A 34 -7.27 1.79 2.71
N GLN A 35 -6.91 1.49 1.46
CA GLN A 35 -5.79 0.62 1.14
C GLN A 35 -4.45 1.20 1.61
N VAL A 36 -4.18 2.47 1.30
CA VAL A 36 -2.97 3.16 1.77
C VAL A 36 -2.92 3.17 3.28
N LEU A 37 -4.04 3.50 3.94
CA LEU A 37 -4.08 3.55 5.40
C LEU A 37 -3.81 2.18 6.04
N ALA A 38 -4.34 1.10 5.48
CA ALA A 38 -4.10 -0.25 5.97
C ALA A 38 -2.61 -0.63 5.88
N ILE A 39 -1.96 -0.32 4.75
CA ILE A 39 -0.52 -0.56 4.56
C ILE A 39 0.28 0.27 5.56
N LEU A 40 0.02 1.58 5.63
CA LEU A 40 0.74 2.49 6.53
C LEU A 40 0.56 2.12 8.01
N TYR A 41 -0.63 1.70 8.41
CA TYR A 41 -0.89 1.26 9.77
C TYR A 41 0.02 0.11 10.16
N ILE A 42 0.17 -0.90 9.30
CA ILE A 42 1.05 -2.05 9.56
C ILE A 42 2.51 -1.59 9.64
N LEU A 43 2.97 -0.73 8.72
CA LEU A 43 4.34 -0.23 8.71
C LEU A 43 4.69 0.55 9.98
N VAL A 44 3.79 1.41 10.45
CA VAL A 44 4.04 2.31 11.58
C VAL A 44 3.82 1.61 12.92
N SER A 45 2.89 0.67 13.01
CA SER A 45 2.59 -0.04 14.27
C SER A 45 3.52 -1.22 14.55
N SER A 46 4.38 -1.60 13.61
CA SER A 46 5.28 -2.75 13.75
C SER A 46 6.62 -2.34 14.34
N GLU A 47 6.81 -2.61 15.63
CA GLU A 47 8.11 -2.41 16.30
C GLU A 47 9.15 -3.45 15.89
N GLU A 48 8.69 -4.65 15.48
CA GLU A 48 9.52 -5.77 15.09
C GLU A 48 9.69 -5.91 13.57
N HIS A 49 10.76 -6.59 13.16
CA HIS A 49 11.00 -6.92 11.75
C HIS A 49 9.89 -7.86 11.26
N ARG A 50 9.35 -7.61 10.06
CA ARG A 50 8.22 -8.37 9.48
C ARG A 50 8.47 -8.66 8.01
N THR A 51 7.89 -9.75 7.53
CA THR A 51 7.76 -10.03 6.10
C THR A 51 6.37 -9.59 5.65
N LEU A 52 6.32 -8.65 4.71
CA LEU A 52 5.09 -8.06 4.19
C LEU A 52 4.92 -8.49 2.73
N ILE A 53 3.80 -9.12 2.44
CA ILE A 53 3.40 -9.52 1.08
C ILE A 53 2.26 -8.59 0.67
N ILE A 54 2.47 -7.82 -0.39
CA ILE A 54 1.53 -6.81 -0.85
C ILE A 54 1.21 -7.07 -2.31
N ASP A 55 -0.06 -7.36 -2.58
CA ASP A 55 -0.58 -7.57 -3.93
C ASP A 55 -1.20 -6.29 -4.46
N GLU A 56 -0.77 -5.86 -5.64
CA GLU A 56 -1.20 -4.64 -6.33
C GLU A 56 -1.29 -3.41 -5.40
N PRO A 57 -0.17 -2.97 -4.77
CA PRO A 57 -0.17 -1.84 -3.83
C PRO A 57 -0.70 -0.54 -4.45
N GLN A 58 -0.64 -0.41 -5.77
CA GLN A 58 -1.14 0.74 -6.51
C GLN A 58 -2.64 0.70 -6.83
N SER A 59 -3.34 -0.39 -6.50
CA SER A 59 -4.76 -0.53 -6.85
C SER A 59 -5.57 0.66 -6.34
N PHE A 60 -6.45 1.20 -7.19
CA PHE A 60 -7.29 2.38 -6.93
C PHE A 60 -6.53 3.71 -6.66
N LEU A 61 -5.21 3.75 -6.84
CA LEU A 61 -4.41 4.96 -6.68
C LEU A 61 -4.10 5.61 -8.02
N HIS A 62 -4.13 6.94 -8.05
CA HIS A 62 -3.52 7.69 -9.14
C HIS A 62 -2.01 7.39 -9.19
N PRO A 63 -1.36 7.32 -10.38
CA PRO A 63 0.06 6.99 -10.52
C PRO A 63 1.01 7.70 -9.54
N GLY A 64 0.86 9.03 -9.40
CA GLY A 64 1.65 9.81 -8.45
C GLY A 64 1.47 9.41 -6.98
N ALA A 65 0.26 9.03 -6.58
CA ALA A 65 -0.01 8.55 -5.21
C ALA A 65 0.57 7.16 -4.98
N ALA A 66 0.50 6.29 -5.98
CA ALA A 66 1.09 4.96 -5.92
C ALA A 66 2.62 5.03 -5.80
N LYS A 67 3.27 5.88 -6.59
CA LYS A 67 4.71 6.17 -6.46
C LYS A 67 5.04 6.67 -5.06
N LYS A 68 4.26 7.61 -4.52
CA LYS A 68 4.46 8.15 -3.17
C LYS A 68 4.31 7.08 -2.08
N LEU A 69 3.37 6.15 -2.25
CA LEU A 69 3.21 5.00 -1.35
C LEU A 69 4.47 4.14 -1.34
N ILE A 70 5.03 3.80 -2.50
CA ILE A 70 6.27 3.02 -2.60
C ILE A 70 7.46 3.77 -1.97
N GLU A 71 7.60 5.07 -2.23
CA GLU A 71 8.62 5.90 -1.58
C GLU A 71 8.48 5.89 -0.05
N THR A 72 7.25 5.87 0.45
CA THR A 72 6.96 5.80 1.89
C THR A 72 7.30 4.44 2.47
N ILE A 73 6.94 3.34 1.79
CA ILE A 73 7.31 1.97 2.19
C ILE A 73 8.82 1.82 2.35
N LYS A 74 9.61 2.42 1.45
CA LYS A 74 11.09 2.38 1.49
C LYS A 74 11.70 3.06 2.72
N GLN A 75 10.94 3.90 3.43
CA GLN A 75 11.39 4.53 4.68
C GLN A 75 11.40 3.56 5.87
N PHE A 76 10.86 2.34 5.69
CA PHE A 76 10.82 1.28 6.69
C PHE A 76 11.67 0.08 6.24
N PRO A 77 13.01 0.22 6.15
CA PRO A 77 13.90 -0.80 5.59
C PRO A 77 14.05 -2.04 6.48
N GLN A 78 13.58 -2.01 7.73
CA GLN A 78 13.62 -3.15 8.65
C GLN A 78 12.69 -4.30 8.22
N HIS A 79 11.70 -4.05 7.37
CA HIS A 79 10.81 -5.11 6.89
C HIS A 79 11.32 -5.70 5.58
N GLN A 80 10.99 -6.97 5.35
CA GLN A 80 11.18 -7.63 4.06
C GLN A 80 9.89 -7.50 3.25
N TYR A 81 10.00 -7.09 1.99
CA TYR A 81 8.85 -6.86 1.13
C TYR A 81 8.81 -7.83 -0.05
N PHE A 82 7.65 -8.42 -0.28
CA PHE A 82 7.28 -9.08 -1.54
C PHE A 82 6.13 -8.30 -2.15
N ILE A 83 6.37 -7.70 -3.32
CA ILE A 83 5.36 -6.91 -4.03
C ILE A 83 5.03 -7.62 -5.33
N ALA A 84 3.76 -7.99 -5.50
CA ALA A 84 3.21 -8.43 -6.76
C ALA A 84 2.56 -7.23 -7.46
N THR A 85 2.94 -6.99 -8.72
CA THR A 85 2.40 -5.86 -9.48
C THR A 85 2.59 -6.07 -10.98
N HIS A 86 1.64 -5.58 -11.77
CA HIS A 86 1.81 -5.43 -13.23
C HIS A 86 2.33 -4.03 -13.62
N SER A 87 2.53 -3.10 -12.67
CA SER A 87 2.90 -1.72 -12.96
C SER A 87 4.42 -1.52 -13.09
N PRO A 88 4.94 -1.12 -14.27
CA PRO A 88 6.35 -0.82 -14.45
C PRO A 88 6.84 0.34 -13.56
N GLU A 89 5.95 1.31 -13.27
CA GLU A 89 6.27 2.45 -12.41
C GLU A 89 6.53 2.01 -10.96
N ILE A 90 5.78 1.03 -10.47
CA ILE A 90 5.96 0.46 -9.13
C ILE A 90 7.26 -0.32 -9.06
N ILE A 91 7.52 -1.20 -10.03
CA ILE A 91 8.76 -1.97 -10.13
C ILE A 91 9.97 -1.01 -10.11
N THR A 92 9.91 0.06 -10.92
CA THR A 92 10.99 1.05 -11.01
C THR A 92 11.17 1.83 -9.70
N SER A 93 10.07 2.29 -9.09
CA SER A 93 10.12 3.10 -7.86
C SER A 93 10.57 2.29 -6.64
N ALA A 94 10.18 1.00 -6.58
CA ALA A 94 10.51 0.09 -5.51
C ALA A 94 12.02 -0.19 -5.44
N ASN A 95 12.71 -0.14 -6.59
CA ASN A 95 14.12 -0.49 -6.71
C ASN A 95 14.43 -1.85 -6.03
N PRO A 96 13.78 -2.94 -6.48
CA PRO A 96 13.81 -4.22 -5.79
C PRO A 96 15.18 -4.88 -5.92
N SER A 97 15.59 -5.62 -4.87
CA SER A 97 16.79 -6.46 -4.90
C SER A 97 16.66 -7.68 -5.80
N THR A 98 15.43 -8.09 -6.12
CA THR A 98 15.13 -9.26 -6.96
C THR A 98 13.83 -9.02 -7.72
N ILE A 99 13.82 -9.33 -9.01
CA ILE A 99 12.62 -9.28 -9.84
C ILE A 99 12.30 -10.70 -10.29
N ILE A 100 11.09 -11.17 -10.01
CA ILE A 100 10.57 -12.44 -10.52
C ILE A 100 9.47 -12.12 -11.52
N LYS A 101 9.71 -12.43 -12.79
CA LYS A 101 8.71 -12.29 -13.84
C LYS A 101 7.90 -13.57 -13.94
N LEU A 102 6.59 -13.44 -13.81
CA LEU A 102 5.65 -14.53 -14.05
C LEU A 102 5.14 -14.45 -15.50
N GLN A 103 5.03 -15.60 -16.16
CA GLN A 103 4.49 -15.72 -17.52
C GLN A 103 3.53 -16.91 -17.59
N TYR A 104 2.36 -16.71 -18.20
CA TYR A 104 1.40 -17.79 -18.45
C TYR A 104 1.48 -18.23 -19.91
N GLN A 105 1.87 -19.48 -20.16
CA GLN A 105 2.03 -20.09 -21.49
C GLN A 105 1.63 -21.56 -21.41
N ASP A 106 0.98 -22.08 -22.45
CA ASP A 106 0.59 -23.50 -22.55
C ASP A 106 -0.19 -24.04 -21.33
N CYS A 107 -1.08 -23.22 -20.78
CA CYS A 107 -1.86 -23.50 -19.57
C CYS A 107 -1.04 -23.66 -18.28
N GLU A 108 0.19 -23.18 -18.24
CA GLU A 108 1.07 -23.21 -17.08
C GLU A 108 1.65 -21.81 -16.77
N THR A 109 1.89 -21.54 -15.49
CA THR A 109 2.61 -20.33 -15.06
C THR A 109 4.08 -20.68 -14.81
N THR A 110 4.98 -19.99 -15.52
CA THR A 110 6.43 -20.10 -15.34
C THR A 110 6.97 -18.85 -14.64
N ALA A 111 8.04 -19.02 -13.87
CA ALA A 111 8.71 -17.94 -13.15
C ALA A 111 10.17 -17.81 -13.62
N LEU A 112 10.57 -16.59 -13.97
CA LEU A 112 11.91 -16.24 -14.41
C LEU A 112 12.49 -15.17 -13.47
N VAL A 113 13.67 -15.44 -12.90
CA VAL A 113 14.41 -14.41 -12.14
C VAL A 113 15.09 -13.47 -13.13
N ILE A 114 14.85 -12.17 -12.97
CA ILE A 114 15.47 -11.10 -13.75
C ILE A 114 16.42 -10.34 -12.82
N ASN A 115 17.63 -10.07 -13.32
CA ASN A 115 18.56 -9.21 -12.61
C ASN A 115 18.05 -7.76 -12.65
N PRO A 116 17.81 -7.12 -11.49
CA PRO A 116 17.55 -5.69 -11.46
C PRO A 116 18.79 -4.96 -12.00
N LYS A 117 18.58 -4.03 -12.94
CA LYS A 117 19.64 -3.20 -13.50
C LYS A 117 20.10 -2.17 -12.48
#